data_AF-A0A6V7JKY4-F1
#
_entry.id   AF-A0A6V7JKY4-F1
#
_cell.length_a   1.000
_cell.length_b   1.000
_cell.length_c   1.000
_cell.angle_alpha   90.00
_cell.angle_beta   90.00
_cell.angle_gamma   90.00
#
_symmetry.space_group_name_H-M   'P 1'
#
loop_
_entity.id
_entity.type
_entity.pdbx_description
1 polymer ?
#
loop_
_entity_poly.entity_id
_entity_poly.type
_entity_poly.pdbx_seq_one_letter_code
_entity_poly.pdbx_strand_id
1 'polypeptide(L)'
;KFRKYDYLSRKLNIEHYNNPLPPEYDIHNIDVPKILILRGPGDVVTTDEDMKRFIQKLSPNQSVVYENVNFPKFNHGEFISARDIKTLVNEPVRDYLNGYYRDKRK
;
A
#
# COMPACT_ATOMS: atom_id res chain seq x y z
N LYS A 1 3.89 -12.86 -6.62
CA LYS A 1 4.05 -13.18 -5.18
C LYS A 1 4.71 -12.00 -4.50
N PHE A 2 4.29 -11.65 -3.29
CA PHE A 2 4.96 -10.61 -2.50
C PHE A 2 6.05 -11.28 -1.65
N ARG A 3 7.28 -11.26 -2.16
CA ARG A 3 8.42 -12.02 -1.63
C ARG A 3 9.72 -11.27 -1.88
N LYS A 4 10.80 -11.71 -1.24
CA LYS A 4 12.16 -11.26 -1.59
C LYS A 4 12.51 -11.63 -3.03
N TYR A 5 13.52 -10.96 -3.58
CA TYR A 5 14.02 -11.22 -4.93
C TYR A 5 14.48 -12.68 -5.06
N ASP A 6 14.29 -13.29 -6.22
CA ASP A 6 14.76 -14.65 -6.49
C ASP A 6 16.02 -14.59 -7.33
N TYR A 7 17.14 -15.03 -6.76
CA TYR A 7 18.42 -15.05 -7.47
C TYR A 7 18.51 -16.15 -8.52
N LEU A 8 17.44 -16.93 -8.74
CA LEU A 8 17.38 -18.05 -9.70
C LEU A 8 18.47 -19.10 -9.45
N SER A 9 19.03 -19.12 -8.25
CA SER A 9 20.11 -19.98 -7.81
C SER A 9 19.91 -20.31 -6.34
N ARG A 10 19.78 -21.61 -6.04
CA ARG A 10 19.64 -22.09 -4.65
C ARG A 10 20.80 -21.63 -3.77
N LYS A 11 22.03 -21.66 -4.31
CA LYS A 11 23.23 -21.22 -3.59
C LYS A 11 23.15 -19.74 -3.24
N LEU A 12 22.82 -18.89 -4.20
CA LEU A 12 22.70 -17.44 -3.97
C LEU A 12 21.53 -17.10 -3.04
N ASN A 13 20.38 -17.77 -3.18
CA ASN A 13 19.27 -17.60 -2.24
C ASN A 13 19.67 -17.99 -0.81
N ILE A 14 20.43 -19.08 -0.62
CA ILE A 14 20.95 -19.46 0.70
C ILE A 14 21.93 -18.41 1.23
N GLU A 15 22.85 -17.92 0.40
CA GLU A 15 23.82 -16.90 0.80
C GLU A 15 23.12 -15.60 1.26
N HIS A 16 22.07 -15.17 0.56
CA HIS A 16 21.35 -13.94 0.89
C HIS A 16 20.27 -14.10 1.97
N TYR A 17 19.61 -15.26 2.05
CA TYR A 17 18.40 -15.44 2.86
C TYR A 17 18.47 -16.59 3.86
N ASN A 18 19.57 -17.34 3.88
CA ASN A 18 19.70 -18.62 4.58
C ASN A 18 18.57 -19.60 4.24
N ASN A 19 18.00 -19.46 3.04
CA ASN A 19 16.87 -20.24 2.56
C ASN A 19 17.05 -20.53 1.06
N PRO A 20 16.87 -21.77 0.60
CA PRO A 20 16.95 -22.10 -0.83
C PRO A 20 15.92 -21.42 -1.72
N LEU A 21 14.78 -21.01 -1.15
CA LEU A 21 13.74 -20.25 -1.82
C LEU A 21 13.66 -18.87 -1.19
N PRO A 22 13.40 -17.81 -1.98
CA PRO A 22 13.28 -16.48 -1.41
C PRO A 22 12.01 -16.41 -0.54
N PRO A 23 12.13 -15.95 0.71
CA PRO A 23 11.02 -15.94 1.66
C PRO A 23 9.93 -14.95 1.23
N GLU A 24 8.68 -15.31 1.50
CA GLU A 24 7.53 -14.42 1.32
C GLU A 24 7.51 -13.35 2.43
N TYR A 25 7.00 -12.16 2.10
CA TYR A 25 6.73 -11.14 3.11
C TYR A 25 5.33 -11.39 3.65
N ASP A 26 5.24 -11.62 4.96
CA ASP A 26 3.95 -11.78 5.63
C ASP A 26 3.31 -10.41 5.87
N ILE A 27 2.25 -10.12 5.13
CA ILE A 27 1.48 -8.88 5.25
C ILE A 27 0.82 -8.75 6.62
N HIS A 28 0.55 -9.87 7.31
CA HIS A 28 -0.02 -9.86 8.64
C HIS A 28 0.89 -9.21 9.68
N ASN A 29 2.21 -9.17 9.41
CA ASN A 29 3.21 -8.57 10.29
C ASN A 29 3.30 -7.04 10.16
N ILE A 30 2.50 -6.39 9.31
CA ILE A 30 2.43 -4.93 9.27
C ILE A 30 1.78 -4.46 10.58
N ASP A 31 2.56 -3.88 11.49
CA ASP A 31 2.09 -3.37 12.78
C ASP A 31 1.85 -1.85 12.74
N VAL A 32 0.91 -1.45 11.89
CA VAL A 32 0.44 -0.06 11.79
C VAL A 32 -1.06 -0.04 12.10
N PRO A 33 -1.51 0.72 13.12
CA PRO A 33 -2.88 0.61 13.63
C PRO A 33 -3.94 1.26 12.73
N LYS A 34 -3.58 2.29 11.97
CA LYS A 34 -4.48 2.96 11.02
C LYS A 34 -3.78 3.15 9.67
N ILE A 35 -4.45 2.74 8.59
CA ILE A 35 -3.93 2.80 7.23
C ILE A 35 -4.94 3.53 6.34
N LEU A 36 -4.46 4.49 5.55
CA LEU A 36 -5.20 5.09 4.44
C LEU A 36 -4.60 4.58 3.13
N ILE A 37 -5.44 4.04 2.26
CA ILE A 37 -5.09 3.63 0.90
C ILE A 37 -5.92 4.47 -0.07
N LEU A 38 -5.26 5.31 -0.86
CA LEU A 38 -5.85 6.03 -1.98
C LEU A 38 -5.47 5.33 -3.27
N ARG A 39 -6.47 4.95 -4.07
CA ARG A 39 -6.27 4.26 -5.36
C ARG A 39 -6.72 5.13 -6.53
N GLY A 40 -5.91 5.20 -7.57
CA GLY A 40 -6.25 5.86 -8.82
C GLY A 40 -7.11 4.95 -9.68
N PRO A 41 -8.35 5.31 -10.06
CA PRO A 41 -9.21 4.42 -10.83
C PRO A 41 -8.65 3.94 -12.17
N GLY A 42 -7.84 4.78 -12.82
CA GLY A 42 -7.14 4.50 -14.08
C GLY A 42 -5.76 3.84 -13.90
N ASP A 43 -5.36 3.50 -12.68
CA ASP A 43 -4.08 2.86 -12.41
C ASP A 43 -4.12 1.37 -12.77
N VAL A 44 -3.26 0.99 -13.71
CA VAL A 44 -3.06 -0.39 -14.20
C VAL A 44 -1.89 -1.12 -13.53
N VAL A 45 -1.06 -0.40 -12.77
CA VAL A 45 0.09 -0.95 -12.02
C VAL A 45 -0.38 -1.47 -10.66
N THR A 46 -1.22 -0.69 -9.96
CA THR A 46 -1.86 -1.10 -8.72
C THR A 46 -3.37 -1.19 -8.91
N THR A 47 -3.81 -2.36 -9.36
CA THR A 47 -5.21 -2.62 -9.67
C THR A 47 -6.07 -2.70 -8.39
N ASP A 48 -7.37 -2.49 -8.54
CA ASP A 48 -8.33 -2.64 -7.43
C ASP A 48 -8.32 -4.07 -6.85
N GLU A 49 -8.18 -5.08 -7.72
CA GLU A 49 -8.05 -6.49 -7.33
C GLU A 49 -6.80 -6.72 -6.46
N ASP A 50 -5.64 -6.18 -6.84
CA ASP A 50 -4.40 -6.32 -6.08
C ASP A 50 -4.50 -5.61 -4.72
N MET A 51 -5.10 -4.41 -4.68
CA MET A 51 -5.30 -3.67 -3.43
C MET A 51 -6.26 -4.41 -2.49
N LYS A 52 -7.38 -4.95 -3.00
CA LYS A 52 -8.29 -5.77 -2.21
C LYS A 52 -7.61 -7.02 -1.66
N ARG A 53 -6.79 -7.70 -2.46
CA ARG A 53 -5.99 -8.85 -2.00
C ARG A 53 -4.96 -8.46 -0.94
N PHE A 54 -4.34 -7.29 -1.04
CA PHE A 54 -3.45 -6.75 -0.02
C PHE A 54 -4.22 -6.50 1.29
N ILE A 55 -5.35 -5.80 1.22
CA ILE A 55 -6.19 -5.47 2.39
C ILE A 55 -6.68 -6.72 3.10
N GLN A 56 -7.09 -7.75 2.36
CA GLN A 56 -7.53 -9.03 2.92
C GLN A 56 -6.44 -9.78 3.70
N LYS A 57 -5.17 -9.48 3.45
CA LYS A 57 -4.03 -10.11 4.15
C LYS A 57 -3.55 -9.30 5.35
N LEU A 58 -4.06 -8.09 5.56
CA LEU A 58 -3.77 -7.29 6.75
C LEU A 58 -4.34 -7.96 7.99
N SER A 59 -3.76 -7.65 9.14
CA SER A 59 -4.27 -8.09 10.43
C SER A 59 -5.64 -7.43 10.73
N PRO A 60 -6.59 -8.17 11.32
CA PRO A 60 -7.91 -7.61 11.67
C PRO A 60 -7.83 -6.50 12.72
N ASN A 61 -6.69 -6.35 13.40
CA ASN A 61 -6.46 -5.27 14.37
C ASN A 61 -6.24 -3.89 13.70
N GLN A 62 -6.09 -3.85 12.38
CA GLN A 62 -5.76 -2.64 11.64
C GLN A 62 -7.03 -1.97 11.11
N SER A 63 -7.18 -0.68 11.37
CA SER A 63 -8.23 0.13 10.76
C SER A 63 -7.77 0.58 9.38
N VAL A 64 -8.43 0.09 8.33
CA VAL A 64 -8.09 0.43 6.94
C VAL A 64 -9.19 1.28 6.33
N VAL A 65 -8.81 2.45 5.80
CA VAL A 65 -9.64 3.27 4.93
C VAL A 65 -9.15 3.06 3.51
N TYR A 66 -10.03 2.57 2.63
CA TYR A 66 -9.73 2.34 1.22
C TYR A 66 -10.66 3.21 0.37
N GLU A 67 -10.08 4.18 -0.33
CA GLU A 67 -10.82 5.16 -1.13
C GLU A 67 -10.22 5.30 -2.54
N ASN A 68 -11.10 5.60 -3.49
CA ASN A 68 -10.68 5.96 -4.83
C ASN A 68 -10.46 7.47 -4.92
N VAL A 69 -9.39 7.88 -5.59
CA VAL A 69 -9.23 9.28 -6.01
C VAL A 69 -10.39 9.65 -6.91
N ASN A 70 -11.01 10.81 -6.67
CA ASN A 70 -12.19 11.28 -7.40
C ASN A 70 -11.85 11.80 -8.81
N PHE A 71 -11.20 10.96 -9.59
CA PHE A 71 -10.90 11.19 -11.00
C PHE A 71 -10.78 9.84 -11.71
N PRO A 72 -11.74 9.44 -12.57
CA PRO A 72 -11.79 8.08 -13.14
C PRO A 72 -10.56 7.65 -13.96
N LYS A 73 -9.79 8.61 -14.48
CA LYS A 73 -8.58 8.35 -15.27
C LYS A 73 -7.29 8.44 -14.46
N PHE A 74 -7.40 8.68 -13.14
CA PHE A 74 -6.24 8.86 -12.27
C PHE A 74 -5.36 7.62 -12.29
N ASN A 75 -4.16 7.73 -12.83
CA ASN A 75 -3.22 6.64 -13.04
C ASN A 75 -2.04 6.69 -12.04
N HIS A 76 -1.10 5.76 -12.20
CA HIS A 76 0.03 5.60 -11.29
C HIS A 76 0.93 6.84 -11.18
N GLY A 77 1.27 7.45 -12.33
CA GLY A 77 2.17 8.60 -12.37
C GLY A 77 1.54 9.89 -11.84
N GLU A 78 0.21 9.97 -11.83
CA GLU A 78 -0.53 11.14 -11.37
C GLU A 78 -0.44 11.35 -9.86
N PHE A 79 -0.12 10.32 -9.07
CA PHE A 79 0.27 10.45 -7.66
C PHE A 79 1.58 11.22 -7.44
N ILE A 80 2.33 11.54 -8.50
CA ILE A 80 3.58 12.29 -8.44
C ILE A 80 3.43 13.63 -9.17
N SER A 81 2.83 13.62 -10.36
CA SER A 81 2.91 14.75 -11.29
C SER A 81 1.57 15.37 -11.70
N ALA A 82 0.43 14.92 -11.15
CA ALA A 82 -0.85 15.53 -11.52
C ALA A 82 -0.89 17.02 -11.13
N ARG A 83 -1.40 17.86 -12.04
CA ARG A 83 -1.59 19.29 -11.78
C ARG A 83 -2.48 19.54 -10.57
N ASP A 84 -3.52 18.71 -10.42
CA ASP A 84 -4.53 18.83 -9.37
C ASP A 84 -4.26 17.87 -8.19
N ILE A 85 -3.02 17.37 -8.04
CA ILE A 85 -2.62 16.45 -6.96
C ILE A 85 -2.92 17.02 -5.57
N LYS A 86 -2.85 18.35 -5.42
CA LYS A 86 -3.13 19.02 -4.15
C LYS A 86 -4.53 18.69 -3.65
N THR A 87 -5.55 18.88 -4.50
CA THR A 87 -6.96 18.70 -4.12
C THR A 87 -7.36 17.22 -4.17
N LEU A 88 -6.83 16.46 -5.12
CA LEU A 88 -7.21 15.06 -5.33
C LEU A 88 -6.55 14.08 -4.34
N VAL A 89 -5.37 14.41 -3.80
CA VAL A 89 -4.58 13.50 -2.95
C VAL A 89 -4.10 14.17 -1.67
N ASN A 90 -3.38 15.30 -1.76
CA ASN A 90 -2.66 15.86 -0.62
C ASN A 90 -3.61 16.37 0.49
N GLU A 91 -4.71 17.04 0.11
CA GLU A 91 -5.72 17.52 1.05
C GLU A 91 -6.46 16.37 1.74
N PRO A 92 -6.98 15.33 1.05
CA PRO A 92 -7.50 14.12 1.68
C PRO A 92 -6.52 13.45 2.66
N VAL A 93 -5.24 13.32 2.30
CA VAL A 93 -4.22 12.75 3.19
C VAL A 93 -4.03 13.63 4.43
N ARG A 94 -3.92 14.95 4.25
CA ARG A 94 -3.80 15.91 5.35
C ARG A 94 -5.00 15.81 6.31
N ASP A 95 -6.21 15.72 5.77
CA ASP A 95 -7.43 15.71 6.56
C ASP A 95 -7.57 14.40 7.36
N TYR A 96 -7.20 13.26 6.76
CA TYR A 96 -7.09 11.98 7.46
C TYR A 96 -6.08 12.05 8.62
N LEU A 97 -4.88 12.60 8.39
CA LEU A 97 -3.85 12.75 9.41
C LEU A 97 -4.31 13.69 10.53
N ASN A 98 -4.93 14.82 10.20
CA ASN A 98 -5.49 15.75 11.18
C ASN A 98 -6.55 15.07 12.06
N GLY A 99 -7.42 14.25 11.47
CA GLY A 99 -8.40 13.43 12.20
C GLY A 99 -7.71 12.48 13.18
N TYR A 100 -6.70 11.74 12.72
CA TYR A 100 -5.92 10.83 13.56
C TYR A 100 -5.27 11.53 14.77
N TYR A 101 -4.62 12.67 14.55
CA TYR A 101 -3.97 13.41 15.65
C TYR A 101 -4.96 14.07 16.60
N ARG A 102 -6.15 14.45 16.13
CA ARG A 102 -7.21 14.98 16.99
C ARG A 102 -7.74 13.90 17.93
N ASP A 103 -7.95 12.69 17.43
CA ASP A 103 -8.45 11.57 18.23
C ASP A 103 -7.44 11.13 19.29
N LYS A 104 -6.13 11.21 19.00
CA LYS A 104 -5.06 10.87 19.95
C LYS A 104 -4.84 11.87 21.09
N ARG A 105 -5.34 13.10 20.96
CA ARG A 105 -5.23 14.13 22.01
C ARG A 105 -6.37 14.08 23.03
N LYS A 106 -7.41 13.30 22.75
CA LYS A 106 -8.51 13.03 23.68
C LYS A 106 -8.17 11.81 24.52
#